data_AF-A0A959KKD7-F1
#
_entry.id   AF-A0A959KKD7-F1
#
_cell.length_a   1.000
_cell.length_b   1.000
_cell.length_c   1.000
_cell.angle_alpha   90.00
_cell.angle_beta   90.00
_cell.angle_gamma   90.00
#
_symmetry.space_group_name_H-M   'P 1'
#
loop_
_entity.id
_entity.type
_entity.pdbx_description
1 polymer ?
#
loop_
_entity_poly.entity_id
_entity_poly.type
_entity_poly.pdbx_seq_one_letter_code
_entity_poly.pdbx_strand_id
1 'polypeptide(L)'
;AWAEYRVVEGQLYIGAGLHYWNGISRLTNQSTLNIMTLDAPRFNWASIGTTDQFARHLGVYAKGQLGRFDYRVAVNEPIANTLDLTRGLQPLPDTAAYLHTGKKVYTGYFNYQFLDKESNKLPYMVGTYIGAKKVFNIGAGFLYHPEGSASIENAARVQNDVLLFAIDAFYDAPVGTNGSAVSAYLAYYNFDFGPNYRLGGNSDLVATGNILYGQLGYALPAFSNGTRLMPYVSFSNRSIEVADDPANSLGVGFNYFISGHNAKITCEFDSNKGAFSDDRTNLFRIQAMIFL
;
A
#
# COMPACT_ATOMS: atom_id res chain seq x y z
N ALA A 1 -14.65 0.98 13.82
CA ALA A 1 -15.92 1.11 13.06
C ALA A 1 -16.09 2.57 12.67
N TRP A 2 -16.77 2.84 11.56
CA TRP A 2 -17.06 4.19 11.07
C TRP A 2 -18.52 4.30 10.66
N ALA A 3 -19.04 5.52 10.63
CA ALA A 3 -20.35 5.87 10.07
C ALA A 3 -20.16 6.78 8.85
N GLU A 4 -21.06 6.72 7.89
CA GLU A 4 -21.00 7.50 6.65
C GLU A 4 -22.37 8.11 6.34
N TYR A 5 -22.34 9.38 5.94
CA TYR A 5 -23.48 10.10 5.41
C TYR A 5 -23.31 10.34 3.91
N ARG A 6 -24.37 10.03 3.15
CA ARG A 6 -24.46 10.26 1.71
C ARG A 6 -24.96 11.69 1.48
N VAL A 7 -24.05 12.62 1.22
CA VAL A 7 -24.38 14.03 0.97
C VAL A 7 -24.95 14.19 -0.44
N VAL A 8 -24.22 13.66 -1.43
CA VAL A 8 -24.63 13.61 -2.83
C VAL A 8 -24.33 12.22 -3.36
N GLU A 9 -25.36 11.51 -3.80
CA GLU A 9 -25.21 10.12 -4.23
C GLU A 9 -24.15 9.97 -5.32
N GLY A 10 -23.18 9.08 -5.08
CA GLY A 10 -22.07 8.79 -5.98
C GLY A 10 -20.96 9.86 -5.99
N GLN A 11 -21.28 11.11 -5.68
CA GLN A 11 -20.36 12.25 -5.83
C GLN A 11 -19.71 12.71 -4.54
N LEU A 12 -20.42 12.62 -3.39
CA LEU A 12 -19.88 13.05 -2.11
C LEU A 12 -20.48 12.24 -0.95
N TYR A 13 -19.59 11.58 -0.24
CA TYR A 13 -19.86 10.93 1.03
C TYR A 13 -18.90 11.49 2.07
N ILE A 14 -19.40 11.72 3.28
CA ILE A 14 -18.60 12.15 4.42
C ILE A 14 -18.80 11.12 5.52
N GLY A 15 -17.71 10.61 6.09
CA GLY A 15 -17.78 9.67 7.18
C GLY A 15 -16.78 9.97 8.28
N ALA A 16 -17.01 9.38 9.44
CA ALA A 16 -16.18 9.56 10.63
C ALA A 16 -16.07 8.27 11.44
N GLY A 17 -14.96 8.13 12.17
CA GLY A 17 -14.66 7.00 13.03
C GLY A 17 -13.34 6.34 12.68
N LEU A 18 -13.14 5.09 13.12
CA LEU A 18 -11.95 4.31 12.79
C LEU A 18 -12.11 3.69 11.40
N HIS A 19 -11.42 4.24 10.39
CA HIS A 19 -11.64 3.98 8.97
C HIS A 19 -10.36 3.59 8.20
N TYR A 20 -10.52 2.95 7.04
CA TYR A 20 -9.44 2.47 6.16
C TYR A 20 -9.29 3.33 4.88
N TRP A 21 -9.86 4.53 4.83
CA TRP A 21 -9.68 5.44 3.68
C TRP A 21 -8.27 6.04 3.70
N ASN A 22 -7.32 5.32 3.10
CA ASN A 22 -5.91 5.67 3.09
C ASN A 22 -5.53 6.50 1.85
N GLY A 23 -4.43 7.27 1.96
CA GLY A 23 -4.07 8.27 0.95
C GLY A 23 -2.89 7.93 0.04
N ILE A 24 -1.95 7.07 0.42
CA ILE A 24 -0.64 7.04 -0.26
C ILE A 24 -0.74 6.48 -1.69
N SER A 25 -1.28 5.28 -1.88
CA SER A 25 -1.45 4.66 -3.20
C SER A 25 -2.67 3.76 -3.28
N ARG A 26 -2.92 3.18 -4.47
CA ARG A 26 -3.88 2.08 -4.63
C ARG A 26 -3.60 0.95 -3.65
N LEU A 27 -2.35 0.54 -3.49
CA LEU A 27 -2.00 -0.61 -2.65
C LEU A 27 -2.08 -0.31 -1.16
N THR A 28 -1.96 0.95 -0.73
CA THR A 28 -2.29 1.35 0.65
C THR A 28 -3.77 1.12 0.98
N ASN A 29 -4.62 1.04 -0.05
CA ASN A 29 -6.04 0.74 0.03
C ASN A 29 -6.36 -0.71 -0.41
N GLN A 30 -5.37 -1.61 -0.56
CA GLN A 30 -5.61 -2.92 -1.17
C GLN A 30 -6.53 -3.83 -0.34
N SER A 31 -7.42 -4.54 -1.03
CA SER A 31 -8.19 -5.65 -0.46
C SER A 31 -7.32 -6.90 -0.32
N THR A 32 -7.21 -7.46 0.88
CA THR A 32 -6.51 -8.73 1.13
C THR A 32 -7.19 -9.94 0.46
N LEU A 33 -8.49 -9.87 0.15
CA LEU A 33 -9.27 -10.97 -0.42
C LEU A 33 -8.90 -11.32 -1.87
N ASN A 34 -8.34 -10.36 -2.60
CA ASN A 34 -8.14 -10.47 -4.05
C ASN A 34 -6.76 -9.95 -4.47
N ILE A 35 -5.80 -10.00 -3.56
CA ILE A 35 -4.39 -9.75 -3.86
C ILE A 35 -3.86 -10.81 -4.83
N MET A 36 -2.95 -10.38 -5.71
CA MET A 36 -2.29 -11.26 -6.67
C MET A 36 -1.05 -11.92 -6.06
N THR A 37 -0.19 -11.15 -5.40
CA THR A 37 0.96 -11.67 -4.65
C THR A 37 0.50 -12.40 -3.40
N LEU A 38 1.37 -13.23 -2.82
CA LEU A 38 1.05 -13.97 -1.59
C LEU A 38 0.77 -13.03 -0.42
N ASP A 39 1.49 -11.93 -0.34
CA ASP A 39 1.34 -10.90 0.66
C ASP A 39 1.52 -9.51 0.02
N ALA A 40 1.01 -8.49 0.68
CA ALA A 40 1.22 -7.12 0.25
C ALA A 40 2.54 -6.58 0.83
N PRO A 41 3.37 -5.91 0.02
CA PRO A 41 4.61 -5.32 0.51
C PRO A 41 4.36 -4.35 1.68
N ARG A 42 5.14 -4.51 2.76
CA ARG A 42 4.96 -3.75 4.01
C ARG A 42 5.03 -2.23 3.81
N PHE A 43 5.82 -1.75 2.85
CA PHE A 43 5.95 -0.32 2.53
C PHE A 43 4.65 0.31 2.02
N ASN A 44 3.71 -0.48 1.49
CA ASN A 44 2.40 0.04 1.09
C ASN A 44 1.61 0.61 2.28
N TRP A 45 1.94 0.20 3.50
CA TRP A 45 1.32 0.67 4.74
C TRP A 45 2.32 1.36 5.66
N ALA A 46 3.11 2.28 5.12
CA ALA A 46 4.21 2.93 5.83
C ALA A 46 3.82 3.58 7.18
N SER A 47 2.55 3.94 7.37
CA SER A 47 2.01 4.51 8.62
C SER A 47 1.63 3.50 9.70
N ILE A 48 1.63 2.19 9.40
CA ILE A 48 1.17 1.16 10.36
C ILE A 48 2.03 1.22 11.61
N GLY A 49 1.35 1.51 12.72
CA GLY A 49 1.95 1.61 14.04
C GLY A 49 2.76 2.89 14.26
N THR A 50 2.86 3.81 13.29
CA THR A 50 3.42 5.15 13.53
C THR A 50 2.31 6.17 13.76
N THR A 51 1.34 6.26 12.85
CA THR A 51 0.15 7.14 13.03
C THR A 51 -1.17 6.41 13.05
N ASP A 52 -1.22 5.16 12.61
CA ASP A 52 -2.46 4.39 12.48
C ASP A 52 -2.48 3.10 13.31
N GLN A 53 -3.69 2.58 13.53
CA GLN A 53 -3.92 1.27 14.13
C GLN A 53 -4.31 0.23 13.06
N PHE A 54 -3.32 -0.50 12.54
CA PHE A 54 -3.48 -1.53 11.51
C PHE A 54 -4.15 -0.99 10.24
N ALA A 55 -3.51 0.02 9.64
CA ALA A 55 -3.90 0.76 8.44
C ALA A 55 -5.26 1.45 8.56
N ARG A 56 -5.66 1.77 9.80
CA ARG A 56 -6.87 2.53 10.09
C ARG A 56 -6.55 3.71 10.98
N HIS A 57 -7.01 4.87 10.54
CA HIS A 57 -6.95 6.10 11.33
C HIS A 57 -8.31 6.39 11.97
N LEU A 58 -8.27 7.04 13.13
CA LEU A 58 -9.45 7.65 13.72
C LEU A 58 -9.56 9.07 13.16
N GLY A 59 -10.65 9.37 12.45
CA GLY A 59 -10.75 10.65 11.77
C GLY A 59 -12.06 10.89 11.06
N VAL A 60 -12.04 11.91 10.21
CA VAL A 60 -13.12 12.26 9.29
C VAL A 60 -12.57 12.14 7.87
N TYR A 61 -13.35 11.51 6.99
CA TYR A 61 -13.01 11.38 5.59
C TYR A 61 -14.11 11.90 4.68
N ALA A 62 -13.73 12.30 3.47
CA ALA A 62 -14.64 12.58 2.37
C ALA A 62 -14.20 11.78 1.13
N LYS A 63 -15.16 11.22 0.40
CA LYS A 63 -14.90 10.48 -0.85
C LYS A 63 -15.98 10.69 -1.87
N GLY A 64 -15.67 10.40 -3.12
CA GLY A 64 -16.65 10.47 -4.20
C GLY A 64 -16.08 10.14 -5.56
N GLN A 65 -16.97 10.12 -6.55
CA GLN A 65 -16.62 10.00 -7.95
C GLN A 65 -17.27 11.12 -8.77
N LEU A 66 -16.43 11.94 -9.41
CA LEU A 66 -16.85 12.96 -10.36
C LEU A 66 -16.58 12.44 -11.77
N GLY A 67 -17.59 11.81 -12.37
CA GLY A 67 -17.43 11.10 -13.63
C GLY A 67 -16.45 9.93 -13.49
N ARG A 68 -15.27 10.06 -14.12
CA ARG A 68 -14.17 9.07 -14.10
C ARG A 68 -13.09 9.38 -13.05
N PHE A 69 -13.16 10.54 -12.41
CA PHE A 69 -12.26 10.92 -11.34
C PHE A 69 -12.78 10.40 -10.00
N ASP A 70 -12.02 9.53 -9.33
CA ASP A 70 -12.28 9.05 -7.97
C ASP A 70 -11.35 9.76 -7.00
N TYR A 71 -11.89 10.18 -5.86
CA TYR A 71 -11.12 10.83 -4.82
C TYR A 71 -11.52 10.31 -3.44
N ARG A 72 -10.55 10.30 -2.55
CA ARG A 72 -10.73 10.11 -1.11
C ARG A 72 -9.73 10.99 -0.38
N VAL A 73 -10.17 11.67 0.67
CA VAL A 73 -9.33 12.50 1.53
C VAL A 73 -9.75 12.28 2.98
N ALA A 74 -8.81 12.41 3.92
CA ALA A 74 -9.11 12.30 5.34
C ALA A 74 -8.23 13.21 6.19
N VAL A 75 -8.79 13.59 7.35
CA VAL A 75 -8.09 14.27 8.44
C VAL A 75 -8.21 13.40 9.68
N ASN A 76 -7.06 13.07 10.26
CA ASN A 76 -6.95 11.96 11.20
C ASN A 76 -6.21 12.37 12.47
N GLU A 77 -6.58 11.77 13.58
CA GLU A 77 -5.77 11.74 14.79
C GLU A 77 -4.65 10.69 14.64
N PRO A 78 -3.38 11.06 14.89
CA PRO A 78 -2.33 10.07 15.02
C PRO A 78 -2.47 9.30 16.34
N ILE A 79 -2.17 8.01 16.33
CA ILE A 79 -2.03 7.24 17.57
C ILE A 79 -0.94 7.84 18.48
N ALA A 80 -1.08 7.66 19.80
CA ALA A 80 -0.09 8.12 20.78
C ALA A 80 0.98 7.07 21.09
N ASN A 81 0.64 5.78 21.00
CA ASN A 81 1.50 4.64 21.29
C ASN A 81 2.22 4.15 20.02
N THR A 82 3.09 4.99 19.46
CA THR A 82 3.81 4.66 18.23
C THR A 82 4.77 3.47 18.43
N LEU A 83 5.10 2.78 17.34
CA LEU A 83 6.11 1.72 17.31
C LEU A 83 7.48 2.28 17.65
N ASP A 84 7.80 3.50 17.20
CA ASP A 84 9.02 4.23 17.57
C ASP A 84 9.14 4.36 19.09
N LEU A 85 8.09 4.86 19.75
CA LEU A 85 8.04 5.01 21.20
C LEU A 85 8.20 3.65 21.91
N THR A 86 7.46 2.64 21.43
CA THR A 86 7.48 1.29 22.02
C THR A 86 8.82 0.57 21.83
N ARG A 87 9.57 0.92 20.78
CA ARG A 87 10.91 0.41 20.49
C ARG A 87 12.03 1.27 21.11
N GLY A 88 11.67 2.34 21.81
CA GLY A 88 12.63 3.26 22.42
C GLY A 88 13.44 4.05 21.41
N LEU A 89 12.95 4.22 20.17
CA LEU A 89 13.61 5.08 19.17
C LEU A 89 13.48 6.53 19.61
N GLN A 90 14.60 7.26 19.57
CA GLN A 90 14.67 8.66 19.96
C GLN A 90 15.29 9.48 18.82
N PRO A 91 14.93 10.77 18.68
CA PRO A 91 15.66 11.67 17.79
C PRO A 91 17.15 11.68 18.11
N LEU A 92 17.99 11.57 17.09
CA LEU A 92 19.46 11.64 17.20
C LEU A 92 20.01 12.67 16.20
N PRO A 93 21.29 13.05 16.29
CA PRO A 93 21.95 13.82 15.25
C PRO A 93 21.74 13.19 13.88
N ASP A 94 21.21 13.98 12.94
CA ASP A 94 20.91 13.59 11.56
C ASP A 94 20.02 12.34 11.41
N THR A 95 19.36 11.86 12.46
CA THR A 95 18.47 10.69 12.40
C THR A 95 17.14 11.00 13.07
N ALA A 96 16.08 10.99 12.27
CA ALA A 96 14.74 11.25 12.74
C ALA A 96 14.14 10.05 13.48
N ALA A 97 13.26 10.35 14.44
CA ALA A 97 12.35 9.40 15.05
C ALA A 97 10.92 9.93 14.99
N TYR A 98 9.94 9.04 14.82
CA TYR A 98 8.53 9.42 14.70
C TYR A 98 7.96 9.86 16.06
N LEU A 99 7.10 10.86 16.05
CA LEU A 99 6.57 11.49 17.26
C LEU A 99 5.05 11.51 17.28
N HIS A 100 4.51 11.60 18.50
CA HIS A 100 3.16 12.09 18.70
C HIS A 100 3.21 13.58 19.06
N THR A 101 2.85 14.46 18.13
CA THR A 101 2.91 15.93 18.30
C THR A 101 1.56 16.61 18.47
N GLY A 102 0.46 15.82 18.51
CA GLY A 102 -0.91 16.34 18.57
C GLY A 102 -1.39 17.02 17.29
N LYS A 103 -0.54 17.07 16.25
CA LYS A 103 -0.91 17.54 14.91
C LYS A 103 -1.75 16.48 14.20
N LYS A 104 -2.60 16.92 13.28
CA LYS A 104 -3.44 16.01 12.49
C LYS A 104 -2.64 15.39 11.36
N VAL A 105 -3.04 14.20 10.95
CA VAL A 105 -2.54 13.52 9.76
C VAL A 105 -3.52 13.73 8.63
N TYR A 106 -3.06 14.29 7.52
CA TYR A 106 -3.83 14.54 6.31
C TYR A 106 -3.49 13.47 5.29
N THR A 107 -4.50 12.85 4.69
CA THR A 107 -4.28 11.85 3.64
C THR A 107 -5.18 12.13 2.44
N GLY A 108 -4.71 11.80 1.25
CA GLY A 108 -5.53 11.94 0.04
C GLY A 108 -5.04 11.04 -1.08
N TYR A 109 -5.95 10.31 -1.71
CA TYR A 109 -5.69 9.51 -2.90
C TYR A 109 -6.68 9.88 -4.00
N PHE A 110 -6.16 10.08 -5.21
CA PHE A 110 -6.92 10.49 -6.38
C PHE A 110 -6.55 9.59 -7.54
N ASN A 111 -7.54 9.13 -8.30
CA ASN A 111 -7.27 8.35 -9.50
C ASN A 111 -8.24 8.69 -10.63
N TYR A 112 -7.75 8.58 -11.85
CA TYR A 112 -8.57 8.69 -13.05
C TYR A 112 -8.78 7.32 -13.69
N GLN A 113 -10.03 6.96 -13.91
CA GLN A 113 -10.46 5.63 -14.37
C GLN A 113 -10.75 5.68 -15.88
N PHE A 114 -9.76 5.31 -16.70
CA PHE A 114 -9.83 5.42 -18.15
C PHE A 114 -10.80 4.42 -18.80
N LEU A 115 -10.97 3.24 -18.19
CA LEU A 115 -11.81 2.14 -18.70
C LEU A 115 -13.06 1.93 -17.83
N ASP A 116 -13.32 0.73 -17.32
CA ASP A 116 -14.46 0.49 -16.43
C ASP A 116 -14.28 1.21 -15.10
N LYS A 117 -15.39 1.71 -14.54
CA LYS A 117 -15.39 2.26 -13.19
C LYS A 117 -15.30 1.15 -12.14
N GLU A 118 -14.46 1.39 -11.16
CA GLU A 118 -14.37 0.67 -9.90
C GLU A 118 -15.31 1.27 -8.85
N SER A 119 -15.74 0.41 -7.92
CA SER A 119 -16.60 0.82 -6.82
C SER A 119 -15.78 1.49 -5.73
N ASN A 120 -16.26 2.60 -5.20
CA ASN A 120 -15.73 3.25 -4.00
C ASN A 120 -16.71 3.15 -2.81
N LYS A 121 -17.56 2.12 -2.81
CA LYS A 121 -18.49 1.86 -1.69
C LYS A 121 -17.73 1.47 -0.43
N LEU A 122 -16.71 0.62 -0.58
CA LEU A 122 -15.80 0.20 0.49
C LEU A 122 -14.42 0.83 0.27
N PRO A 123 -13.61 0.98 1.34
CA PRO A 123 -12.28 1.58 1.23
C PRO A 123 -11.28 0.73 0.43
N TYR A 124 -11.62 -0.54 0.18
CA TYR A 124 -10.70 -1.50 -0.41
C TYR A 124 -10.70 -1.48 -1.94
N MET A 125 -9.51 -1.36 -2.53
CA MET A 125 -9.25 -1.48 -3.97
C MET A 125 -8.95 -2.95 -4.33
N VAL A 126 -9.47 -3.41 -5.46
CA VAL A 126 -9.30 -4.80 -5.91
C VAL A 126 -7.87 -5.03 -6.43
N GLY A 127 -7.22 -6.10 -5.99
CA GLY A 127 -5.88 -6.48 -6.43
C GLY A 127 -5.84 -7.08 -7.85
N THR A 128 -6.82 -7.92 -8.20
CA THR A 128 -7.06 -8.36 -9.58
C THR A 128 -8.53 -8.73 -9.77
N TYR A 129 -9.10 -8.39 -10.92
CA TYR A 129 -10.44 -8.80 -11.34
C TYR A 129 -10.42 -10.13 -12.10
N ILE A 130 -9.24 -10.69 -12.38
CA ILE A 130 -9.07 -11.91 -13.17
C ILE A 130 -9.79 -11.78 -14.53
N GLY A 131 -9.81 -10.57 -15.10
CA GLY A 131 -10.48 -10.26 -16.37
C GLY A 131 -11.99 -10.11 -16.33
N ALA A 132 -12.62 -10.08 -15.14
CA ALA A 132 -14.05 -9.80 -15.00
C ALA A 132 -14.42 -8.35 -15.36
N LYS A 133 -13.43 -7.45 -15.45
CA LYS A 133 -13.55 -6.06 -15.85
C LYS A 133 -12.38 -5.66 -16.75
N LYS A 134 -12.51 -4.53 -17.43
CA LYS A 134 -11.42 -3.81 -18.09
C LYS A 134 -11.14 -2.55 -17.29
N VAL A 135 -10.12 -2.55 -16.45
CA VAL A 135 -9.75 -1.41 -15.60
C VAL A 135 -8.40 -0.89 -16.05
N PHE A 136 -8.30 0.43 -16.20
CA PHE A 136 -7.04 1.12 -16.33
C PHE A 136 -7.12 2.43 -15.55
N ASN A 137 -6.30 2.54 -14.51
CA ASN A 137 -6.27 3.72 -13.65
C ASN A 137 -4.86 4.25 -13.53
N ILE A 138 -4.75 5.57 -13.47
CA ILE A 138 -3.55 6.26 -12.98
C ILE A 138 -3.96 7.01 -11.73
N GLY A 139 -3.20 6.84 -10.66
CA GLY A 139 -3.46 7.45 -9.37
C GLY A 139 -2.24 8.15 -8.79
N ALA A 140 -2.50 9.12 -7.92
CA ALA A 140 -1.50 9.77 -7.11
C ALA A 140 -2.07 10.02 -5.71
N GLY A 141 -1.20 9.99 -4.72
CA GLY A 141 -1.63 10.07 -3.34
C GLY A 141 -0.56 10.52 -2.38
N PHE A 142 -1.01 10.88 -1.17
CA PHE A 142 -0.14 11.36 -0.12
C PHE A 142 -0.64 11.02 1.29
N LEU A 143 0.30 11.04 2.22
CA LEU A 143 0.10 11.23 3.66
C LEU A 143 1.01 12.37 4.11
N TYR A 144 0.46 13.33 4.84
CA TYR A 144 1.17 14.48 5.38
C TYR A 144 0.88 14.61 6.88
N HIS A 145 1.93 14.64 7.68
CA HIS A 145 1.85 14.84 9.12
C HIS A 145 2.82 15.98 9.50
N PRO A 146 2.30 17.19 9.71
CA PRO A 146 3.11 18.33 10.13
C PRO A 146 3.81 18.03 11.44
N GLU A 147 5.10 18.36 11.53
CA GLU A 147 5.93 18.11 12.70
C GLU A 147 5.83 16.65 13.19
N GLY A 148 5.63 15.69 12.29
CA GLY A 148 5.36 14.28 12.62
C GLY A 148 6.57 13.50 13.12
N SER A 149 7.78 14.02 12.91
CA SER A 149 9.03 13.43 13.40
C SER A 149 9.97 14.51 13.94
N ALA A 150 11.08 14.10 14.55
CA ALA A 150 12.15 15.02 14.92
C ALA A 150 13.52 14.37 14.85
N SER A 151 14.52 15.20 14.60
CA SER A 151 15.96 14.94 14.68
C SER A 151 16.60 15.87 15.72
N ILE A 152 17.89 15.68 16.00
CA ILE A 152 18.69 16.63 16.79
C ILE A 152 19.62 17.40 15.85
N GLU A 153 19.60 18.73 15.95
CA GLU A 153 20.54 19.61 15.25
C GLU A 153 21.11 20.60 16.28
N ASN A 154 22.44 20.75 16.34
CA ASN A 154 23.11 21.66 17.29
C ASN A 154 22.66 21.46 18.75
N ALA A 155 22.51 20.21 19.18
CA ALA A 155 22.01 19.81 20.51
C ALA A 155 20.56 20.26 20.84
N ALA A 156 19.81 20.74 19.85
CA ALA A 156 18.41 21.08 19.96
C ALA A 156 17.54 20.11 19.14
N ARG A 157 16.32 19.88 19.61
CA ARG A 157 15.34 19.09 18.85
C ARG A 157 14.75 19.94 17.74
N VAL A 158 14.81 19.44 16.51
CA VAL A 158 14.20 20.04 15.32
C VAL A 158 13.07 19.14 14.85
N GLN A 159 11.87 19.71 14.71
CA GLN A 159 10.72 18.98 14.19
C GLN A 159 10.78 18.95 12.66
N ASN A 160 10.45 17.80 12.09
CA ASN A 160 10.34 17.61 10.65
C ASN A 160 8.91 17.23 10.30
N ASP A 161 8.46 17.73 9.15
CA ASP A 161 7.24 17.25 8.55
C ASP A 161 7.46 15.83 8.00
N VAL A 162 6.41 15.01 8.04
CA VAL A 162 6.41 13.72 7.36
C VAL A 162 5.54 13.83 6.12
N LEU A 163 6.11 13.59 4.94
CA LEU A 163 5.43 13.59 3.66
C LEU A 163 5.72 12.29 2.92
N LEU A 164 4.69 11.48 2.74
CA LEU A 164 4.76 10.23 1.99
C LEU A 164 3.91 10.40 0.75
N PHE A 165 4.51 10.35 -0.44
CA PHE A 165 3.75 10.45 -1.69
C PHE A 165 3.96 9.23 -2.59
N ALA A 166 2.99 8.96 -3.45
CA ALA A 166 3.13 7.98 -4.51
C ALA A 166 2.40 8.39 -5.79
N ILE A 167 2.88 7.84 -6.91
CA ILE A 167 2.15 7.76 -8.17
C ILE A 167 2.08 6.30 -8.59
N ASP A 168 0.91 5.87 -9.06
CA ASP A 168 0.68 4.48 -9.44
C ASP A 168 -0.17 4.33 -10.70
N ALA A 169 -0.01 3.19 -11.36
CA ALA A 169 -0.82 2.76 -12.49
C ALA A 169 -1.27 1.32 -12.27
N PHE A 170 -2.55 1.07 -12.52
CA PHE A 170 -3.16 -0.26 -12.40
C PHE A 170 -3.91 -0.62 -13.68
N TYR A 171 -3.68 -1.83 -14.18
CA TYR A 171 -4.35 -2.37 -15.37
C TYR A 171 -4.81 -3.81 -15.10
N ASP A 172 -6.09 -4.10 -15.31
CA ASP A 172 -6.62 -5.47 -15.30
C ASP A 172 -7.62 -5.62 -16.45
N ALA A 173 -7.41 -6.59 -17.33
CA ALA A 173 -8.30 -6.78 -18.47
C ALA A 173 -8.28 -8.23 -18.98
N PRO A 174 -9.40 -8.72 -19.55
CA PRO A 174 -9.39 -9.94 -20.34
C PRO A 174 -8.49 -9.80 -21.57
N VAL A 175 -7.79 -10.87 -21.91
CA VAL A 175 -6.93 -10.99 -23.08
C VAL A 175 -7.55 -11.99 -24.05
N GLY A 176 -7.86 -11.53 -25.27
CA GLY A 176 -8.54 -12.36 -26.27
C GLY A 176 -9.96 -12.74 -25.84
N THR A 177 -10.42 -13.92 -26.28
CA THR A 177 -11.79 -14.42 -26.07
C THR A 177 -11.85 -15.73 -25.30
N ASN A 178 -10.71 -16.33 -24.95
CA ASN A 178 -10.61 -17.62 -24.28
C ASN A 178 -10.71 -17.55 -22.74
N GLY A 179 -11.00 -16.37 -22.19
CA GLY A 179 -11.12 -16.15 -20.75
C GLY A 179 -9.78 -15.91 -20.02
N SER A 180 -8.67 -15.76 -20.74
CA SER A 180 -7.41 -15.25 -20.18
C SER A 180 -7.53 -13.81 -19.71
N ALA A 181 -6.65 -13.40 -18.80
CA ALA A 181 -6.59 -12.03 -18.32
C ALA A 181 -5.16 -11.62 -17.94
N VAL A 182 -4.87 -10.33 -18.01
CA VAL A 182 -3.65 -9.73 -17.48
C VAL A 182 -3.99 -8.81 -16.32
N SER A 183 -3.17 -8.83 -15.28
CA SER A 183 -3.20 -7.84 -14.20
C SER A 183 -1.80 -7.28 -14.00
N ALA A 184 -1.67 -5.96 -14.00
CA ALA A 184 -0.40 -5.26 -13.87
C ALA A 184 -0.56 -4.06 -12.94
N TYR A 185 0.44 -3.83 -12.11
CA TYR A 185 0.53 -2.65 -11.26
C TYR A 185 1.97 -2.15 -11.23
N LEU A 186 2.15 -0.83 -11.27
CA LEU A 186 3.42 -0.15 -11.11
C LEU A 186 3.22 1.05 -10.19
N ALA A 187 4.13 1.26 -9.26
CA ALA A 187 4.13 2.43 -8.39
C ALA A 187 5.53 2.92 -8.09
N TYR A 188 5.64 4.24 -8.00
CA TYR A 188 6.78 4.93 -7.43
C TYR A 188 6.33 5.61 -6.14
N TYR A 189 7.09 5.40 -5.07
CA TYR A 189 6.91 6.02 -3.77
C TYR A 189 8.12 6.87 -3.44
N ASN A 190 7.87 8.01 -2.80
CA ASN A 190 8.88 8.82 -2.14
C ASN A 190 8.38 9.10 -0.73
N PHE A 191 9.13 8.59 0.23
CA PHE A 191 8.80 8.65 1.64
C PHE A 191 9.81 9.55 2.32
N ASP A 192 9.33 10.66 2.83
CA ASP A 192 10.10 11.56 3.68
C ASP A 192 9.51 11.50 5.09
N PHE A 193 10.26 10.86 5.99
CA PHE A 193 9.96 10.83 7.42
C PHE A 193 10.86 11.77 8.22
N GLY A 194 11.66 12.60 7.56
CA GLY A 194 12.81 13.30 8.15
C GLY A 194 14.14 12.54 7.92
N PRO A 195 15.27 13.18 8.25
CA PRO A 195 16.60 12.72 7.84
C PRO A 195 16.92 11.33 8.40
N ASN A 196 17.39 10.42 7.54
CA ASN A 196 17.85 9.06 7.88
C ASN A 196 16.87 8.22 8.71
N TYR A 197 15.57 8.55 8.68
CA TYR A 197 14.56 7.81 9.44
C TYR A 197 14.50 6.34 8.98
N ARG A 198 14.38 5.44 9.95
CA ARG A 198 14.00 4.03 9.74
C ARG A 198 13.25 3.51 10.94
N LEU A 199 12.27 2.64 10.70
CA LEU A 199 11.45 2.02 11.74
C LEU A 199 12.23 0.92 12.51
N GLY A 200 13.30 1.33 13.20
CA GLY A 200 14.16 0.52 14.07
C GLY A 200 15.07 -0.49 13.35
N GLY A 201 16.19 -0.83 13.99
CA GLY A 201 17.14 -1.84 13.51
C GLY A 201 17.59 -1.58 12.06
N ASN A 202 17.51 -2.63 11.23
CA ASN A 202 17.85 -2.59 9.81
C ASN A 202 16.60 -2.48 8.90
N SER A 203 15.54 -1.79 9.36
CA SER A 203 14.32 -1.65 8.56
C SER A 203 14.61 -0.92 7.24
N ASP A 204 14.22 -1.56 6.14
CA ASP A 204 14.32 -1.07 4.76
C ASP A 204 12.95 -1.04 4.05
N LEU A 205 11.87 -1.29 4.81
CA LEU A 205 10.48 -1.30 4.36
C LEU A 205 9.71 -0.04 4.82
N VAL A 206 10.14 0.58 5.92
CA VAL A 206 9.57 1.82 6.45
C VAL A 206 10.74 2.70 6.87
N ALA A 207 11.17 3.55 5.94
CA ALA A 207 12.33 4.42 6.09
C ALA A 207 12.22 5.59 5.09
N THR A 208 13.01 6.66 5.31
CA THR A 208 13.13 7.74 4.34
C THR A 208 13.85 7.25 3.09
N GLY A 209 13.29 7.56 1.92
CA GLY A 209 13.84 7.13 0.64
C GLY A 209 12.80 6.96 -0.47
N ASN A 210 13.19 6.21 -1.50
CA ASN A 210 12.42 6.01 -2.72
C ASN A 210 12.18 4.52 -2.97
N ILE A 211 10.99 4.17 -3.47
CA ILE A 211 10.63 2.80 -3.76
C ILE A 211 10.01 2.72 -5.15
N LEU A 212 10.55 1.86 -6.01
CA LEU A 212 9.90 1.40 -7.23
C LEU A 212 9.34 0.01 -6.97
N TYR A 213 8.04 -0.19 -7.23
CA TYR A 213 7.39 -1.48 -7.08
C TYR A 213 6.54 -1.81 -8.30
N GLY A 214 6.62 -3.05 -8.77
CA GLY A 214 5.77 -3.56 -9.82
C GLY A 214 5.33 -4.99 -9.58
N GLN A 215 4.16 -5.35 -10.10
CA GLN A 215 3.67 -6.72 -10.14
C GLN A 215 2.92 -6.97 -11.45
N LEU A 216 3.09 -8.15 -12.02
CA LEU A 216 2.47 -8.58 -13.27
C LEU A 216 2.04 -10.03 -13.13
N GLY A 217 0.80 -10.33 -13.50
CA GLY A 217 0.30 -11.69 -13.57
C GLY A 217 -0.57 -11.91 -14.80
N TYR A 218 -0.61 -13.16 -15.24
CA TYR A 218 -1.38 -13.59 -16.41
C TYR A 218 -2.23 -14.79 -16.03
N ALA A 219 -3.55 -14.60 -16.00
CA ALA A 219 -4.50 -15.65 -15.75
C ALA A 219 -4.71 -16.46 -17.03
N LEU A 220 -4.45 -17.76 -16.96
CA LEU A 220 -4.72 -18.70 -18.04
C LEU A 220 -6.24 -18.90 -18.23
N PRO A 221 -6.67 -19.47 -19.38
CA PRO A 221 -8.04 -19.94 -19.52
C PRO A 221 -8.41 -20.89 -18.37
N ALA A 222 -9.68 -20.89 -17.98
CA ALA A 222 -10.14 -21.86 -16.99
C ALA A 222 -9.99 -23.29 -17.56
N PHE A 223 -9.59 -24.22 -16.70
CA PHE A 223 -9.60 -25.65 -17.02
C PHE A 223 -11.04 -26.17 -17.11
N SER A 224 -11.22 -27.38 -17.63
CA SER A 224 -12.54 -28.00 -17.82
C SER A 224 -13.34 -28.15 -16.52
N ASN A 225 -12.68 -28.22 -15.37
CA ASN A 225 -13.28 -28.27 -14.04
C ASN A 225 -13.59 -26.87 -13.45
N GLY A 226 -13.38 -25.80 -14.21
CA GLY A 226 -13.64 -24.41 -13.80
C GLY A 226 -12.52 -23.75 -12.99
N THR A 227 -11.46 -24.48 -12.61
CA THR A 227 -10.33 -23.88 -11.89
C THR A 227 -9.43 -23.09 -12.82
N ARG A 228 -8.59 -22.21 -12.26
CA ARG A 228 -7.73 -21.32 -13.05
C ARG A 228 -6.35 -21.16 -12.44
N LEU A 229 -5.33 -21.11 -13.28
CA LEU A 229 -3.95 -20.80 -12.87
C LEU A 229 -3.58 -19.38 -13.30
N MET A 230 -2.89 -18.65 -12.43
CA MET A 230 -2.32 -17.33 -12.73
C MET A 230 -0.89 -17.25 -12.19
N PRO A 231 0.14 -17.56 -13.01
CA PRO A 231 1.50 -17.16 -12.68
C PRO A 231 1.61 -15.64 -12.55
N TYR A 232 2.51 -15.20 -11.68
CA TYR A 232 2.85 -13.79 -11.49
C TYR A 232 4.31 -13.59 -11.11
N VAL A 233 4.78 -12.38 -11.31
CA VAL A 233 6.06 -11.86 -10.84
C VAL A 233 5.81 -10.54 -10.11
N SER A 234 6.59 -10.27 -9.07
CA SER A 234 6.64 -8.97 -8.40
C SER A 234 8.08 -8.55 -8.15
N PHE A 235 8.34 -7.26 -8.20
CA PHE A 235 9.66 -6.70 -7.99
C PHE A 235 9.58 -5.43 -7.16
N SER A 236 10.51 -5.25 -6.22
CA SER A 236 10.73 -3.97 -5.55
C SER A 236 12.21 -3.58 -5.62
N ASN A 237 12.47 -2.29 -5.81
CA ASN A 237 13.76 -1.66 -5.56
C ASN A 237 13.54 -0.49 -4.61
N ARG A 238 14.34 -0.45 -3.54
CA ARG A 238 14.16 0.44 -2.40
C ARG A 238 15.49 1.10 -2.11
N SER A 239 15.60 2.38 -2.47
CA SER A 239 16.73 3.23 -2.13
C SER A 239 16.42 3.92 -0.82
N ILE A 240 17.23 3.65 0.21
CA ILE A 240 17.03 4.12 1.58
C ILE A 240 18.10 5.15 1.89
N GLU A 241 17.73 6.30 2.45
CA GLU A 241 18.65 7.43 2.65
C GLU A 241 19.90 7.06 3.47
N VAL A 242 19.72 6.29 4.54
CA VAL A 242 20.80 5.91 5.47
C VAL A 242 21.60 4.68 5.01
N ALA A 243 21.34 4.13 3.82
CA ALA A 243 22.01 2.95 3.30
C ALA A 243 22.78 3.25 2.02
N ASP A 244 23.99 2.70 1.90
CA ASP A 244 24.83 2.87 0.71
C ASP A 244 24.27 2.09 -0.50
N ASP A 245 23.67 0.93 -0.23
CA ASP A 245 23.13 0.02 -1.24
C ASP A 245 21.59 -0.03 -1.23
N PRO A 246 20.95 -0.16 -2.40
CA PRO A 246 19.51 -0.36 -2.45
C PRO A 246 19.10 -1.77 -2.03
N ALA A 247 18.03 -1.87 -1.25
CA ALA A 247 17.35 -3.14 -1.02
C ALA A 247 16.50 -3.51 -2.25
N ASN A 248 16.31 -4.81 -2.49
CA ASN A 248 15.43 -5.26 -3.56
C ASN A 248 14.80 -6.61 -3.26
N SER A 249 13.64 -6.86 -3.85
CA SER A 249 12.97 -8.16 -3.78
C SER A 249 12.48 -8.59 -5.15
N LEU A 250 12.55 -9.90 -5.40
CA LEU A 250 11.95 -10.56 -6.56
C LEU A 250 11.08 -11.71 -6.06
N GLY A 251 9.78 -11.60 -6.33
CA GLY A 251 8.79 -12.65 -6.08
C GLY A 251 8.38 -13.29 -7.39
N VAL A 252 8.39 -14.63 -7.44
CA VAL A 252 7.83 -15.42 -8.55
C VAL A 252 6.86 -16.42 -7.96
N GLY A 253 5.62 -16.40 -8.41
CA GLY A 253 4.58 -17.22 -7.81
C GLY A 253 3.46 -17.56 -8.78
N PHE A 254 2.48 -18.27 -8.25
CA PHE A 254 1.22 -18.51 -8.96
C PHE A 254 0.05 -18.58 -7.97
N ASN A 255 -1.13 -18.21 -8.47
CA ASN A 255 -2.41 -18.49 -7.83
C ASN A 255 -3.09 -19.64 -8.58
N TYR A 256 -3.53 -20.66 -7.85
CA TYR A 256 -4.46 -21.67 -8.32
C TYR A 256 -5.84 -21.37 -7.71
N PHE A 257 -6.71 -20.76 -8.52
CA PHE A 257 -8.07 -20.41 -8.15
C PHE A 257 -8.97 -21.64 -8.29
N ILE A 258 -9.50 -22.12 -7.16
CA ILE A 258 -10.44 -23.23 -7.10
C ILE A 258 -11.86 -22.71 -7.35
N SER A 259 -12.20 -21.55 -6.78
CA SER A 259 -13.47 -20.86 -6.97
C SER A 259 -13.27 -19.35 -6.91
N GLY A 260 -12.78 -18.77 -8.02
CA GLY A 260 -12.46 -17.35 -8.09
C GLY A 260 -11.65 -16.86 -6.88
N HIS A 261 -12.08 -15.74 -6.28
CA HIS A 261 -11.48 -15.21 -5.05
C HIS A 261 -12.03 -15.83 -3.75
N ASN A 262 -12.97 -16.79 -3.83
CA ASN A 262 -13.52 -17.43 -2.63
C ASN A 262 -12.62 -18.57 -2.14
N ALA A 263 -11.96 -19.28 -3.05
CA ALA A 263 -11.03 -20.35 -2.70
C ALA A 263 -9.83 -20.36 -3.64
N LYS A 264 -8.63 -20.17 -3.09
CA LYS A 264 -7.38 -20.23 -3.87
C LYS A 264 -6.20 -20.78 -3.06
N ILE A 265 -5.27 -21.40 -3.76
CA ILE A 265 -3.94 -21.74 -3.25
C ILE A 265 -2.94 -20.80 -3.92
N THR A 266 -2.07 -20.18 -3.14
CA THR A 266 -1.02 -19.30 -3.65
C THR A 266 0.33 -19.87 -3.22
N CYS A 267 1.25 -20.00 -4.18
CA CYS A 267 2.62 -20.40 -3.93
C CYS A 267 3.55 -19.29 -4.42
N GLU A 268 4.58 -18.97 -3.66
CA GLU A 268 5.53 -17.91 -4.00
C GLU A 268 6.94 -18.27 -3.55
N PHE A 269 7.90 -18.07 -4.45
CA PHE A 269 9.31 -17.96 -4.12
C PHE A 269 9.66 -16.46 -4.07
N ASP A 270 10.12 -15.98 -2.92
CA ASP A 270 10.59 -14.60 -2.73
C ASP A 270 12.09 -14.61 -2.45
N SER A 271 12.82 -13.75 -3.15
CA SER A 271 14.24 -13.51 -2.95
C SER A 271 14.46 -12.06 -2.58
N ASN A 272 14.98 -11.80 -1.39
CA ASN A 272 15.11 -10.47 -0.82
C ASN A 272 16.58 -10.16 -0.45
N LYS A 273 17.11 -9.03 -0.95
CA LYS A 273 18.33 -8.39 -0.45
C LYS A 273 17.91 -7.19 0.40
N GLY A 274 18.37 -7.15 1.65
CA GLY A 274 18.16 -6.00 2.54
C GLY A 274 19.13 -4.84 2.24
N ALA A 275 18.81 -3.63 2.68
CA ALA A 275 19.69 -2.46 2.46
C ALA A 275 20.98 -2.51 3.31
N PHE A 276 20.98 -3.27 4.40
CA PHE A 276 22.08 -3.35 5.37
C PHE A 276 22.72 -4.75 5.42
N SER A 277 22.52 -5.55 4.38
CA SER A 277 23.08 -6.89 4.25
C SER A 277 23.29 -7.25 2.79
N ASP A 278 24.45 -7.82 2.48
CA ASP A 278 24.73 -8.34 1.14
C ASP A 278 24.11 -9.70 0.87
N ASP A 279 23.69 -10.40 1.93
CA ASP A 279 23.09 -11.72 1.81
C ASP A 279 21.66 -11.63 1.28
N ARG A 280 21.35 -12.54 0.35
CA ARG A 280 19.98 -12.73 -0.12
C ARG A 280 19.28 -13.79 0.73
N THR A 281 18.16 -13.41 1.31
CA THR A 281 17.24 -14.35 1.94
C THR A 281 16.25 -14.86 0.91
N ASN A 282 16.11 -16.18 0.80
CA ASN A 282 15.16 -16.82 -0.10
C ASN A 282 14.10 -17.56 0.71
N LEU A 283 12.83 -17.31 0.41
CA LEU A 283 11.68 -17.90 1.09
C LEU A 283 10.76 -18.56 0.08
N PHE A 284 10.42 -19.82 0.31
CA PHE A 284 9.32 -20.48 -0.38
C PHE A 284 8.11 -20.55 0.55
N ARG A 285 6.96 -20.08 0.08
CA ARG A 285 5.75 -19.94 0.90
C ARG A 285 4.54 -20.46 0.14
N ILE A 286 3.63 -21.08 0.88
CA ILE A 286 2.34 -21.57 0.39
C ILE A 286 1.25 -21.03 1.32
N GLN A 287 0.17 -20.54 0.75
CA GLN A 287 -1.03 -20.13 1.47
C GLN A 287 -2.26 -20.75 0.82
N ALA A 288 -3.13 -21.34 1.62
CA ALA A 288 -4.49 -21.70 1.23
C ALA A 288 -5.46 -20.68 1.82
N MET A 289 -6.30 -20.10 0.97
CA MET A 289 -7.31 -19.11 1.33
C MET A 289 -8.69 -19.68 1.02
N ILE A 290 -9.56 -19.72 2.03
CA ILE A 290 -10.96 -20.13 1.91
C ILE A 290 -11.81 -19.06 2.60
N PHE A 291 -12.61 -18.36 1.81
CA PHE A 291 -13.64 -17.44 2.26
C PHE A 291 -15.00 -18.08 1.98
N LEU A 292 -15.80 -18.17 3.04
CA LEU A 292 -17.16 -18.68 3.03
C LEU A 292 -18.16 -17.58 2.69
#